data_AF-A0A2N1CUA4-F1
#
_entry.id   AF-A0A2N1CUA4-F1
#
_cell.length_a   1.000
_cell.length_b   1.000
_cell.length_c   1.000
_cell.angle_alpha   90.00
_cell.angle_beta   90.00
_cell.angle_gamma   90.00
#
_symmetry.space_group_name_H-M   'P 1'
#
loop_
_entity.id
_entity.type
_entity.pdbx_description
1 polymer ?
#
loop_
_entity_poly.entity_id
_entity_poly.type
_entity_poly.pdbx_seq_one_letter_code
_entity_poly.pdbx_strand_id
1 'polypeptide(L)'
;MFLRPLSKIYIIVVVLLIRFENAIRPFAVGRRAWLFADTPAGANASAIHYSLIESAKIHELEPYAYLNAVFKALPYADTVEKIEDLLPWNFKNSKPSWLPPHVQ
;
A
#
# COMPACT_ATOMS: atom_id res chain seq x y z
N MET A 1 49.54 15.67 -6.05
CA MET A 1 48.43 15.40 -5.10
C MET A 1 47.21 16.28 -5.44
N PHE A 2 46.62 16.19 -6.64
CA PHE A 2 45.40 16.99 -6.95
C PHE A 2 44.67 16.56 -8.25
N LEU A 3 44.31 15.28 -8.39
CA LEU A 3 43.58 14.79 -9.58
C LEU A 3 42.51 13.73 -9.26
N ARG A 4 41.69 13.92 -8.21
CA ARG A 4 40.53 13.02 -7.97
C ARG A 4 39.19 13.68 -7.56
N PRO A 5 38.88 14.99 -7.76
CA PRO A 5 37.52 15.48 -7.50
C PRO A 5 36.48 14.84 -8.42
N LEU A 6 36.86 14.53 -9.67
CA LEU A 6 35.99 13.89 -10.67
C LEU A 6 35.56 12.47 -10.27
N SER A 7 36.42 11.71 -9.60
CA SER A 7 36.08 10.35 -9.14
C SER A 7 35.02 10.33 -8.05
N LYS A 8 35.01 11.33 -7.16
CA LYS A 8 34.00 11.45 -6.09
C LYS A 8 32.64 11.85 -6.67
N ILE A 9 32.63 12.77 -7.65
CA ILE A 9 31.41 13.17 -8.36
C ILE A 9 30.83 11.97 -9.13
N TYR A 10 31.67 11.20 -9.82
CA TYR A 10 31.22 9.99 -10.53
C TYR A 10 30.60 8.96 -9.59
N ILE A 11 31.21 8.70 -8.42
CA ILE A 11 30.64 7.79 -7.41
C ILE A 11 29.30 8.31 -6.90
N ILE A 12 29.16 9.61 -6.61
CA ILE A 12 27.90 10.20 -6.16
C ILE A 12 26.81 10.06 -7.23
N VAL A 13 27.13 10.35 -8.49
CA VAL A 13 26.21 10.22 -9.63
C VAL A 13 25.78 8.78 -9.82
N VAL A 14 26.71 7.82 -9.76
CA VAL A 14 26.40 6.38 -9.91
C VAL A 14 25.53 5.89 -8.75
N VAL A 15 25.83 6.28 -7.51
CA VAL A 15 25.01 5.91 -6.35
C VAL A 15 23.60 6.50 -6.47
N LEU A 16 23.46 7.76 -6.89
CA LEU A 16 22.17 8.41 -7.13
C LEU A 16 21.38 7.68 -8.23
N LEU A 17 22.03 7.31 -9.33
CA LEU A 17 21.42 6.56 -10.43
C LEU A 17 20.88 5.20 -9.93
N ILE A 18 21.68 4.47 -9.14
CA ILE A 18 21.28 3.18 -8.57
C ILE A 18 20.11 3.32 -7.60
N ARG A 19 20.08 4.39 -6.78
CA ARG A 19 18.94 4.68 -5.89
C ARG A 19 17.67 4.96 -6.68
N PHE A 20 17.77 5.75 -7.74
CA PHE A 20 16.63 6.07 -8.60
C PHE A 20 16.11 4.84 -9.35
N GLU A 21 17.01 4.02 -9.88
CA GLU A 21 16.67 2.77 -10.55
C GLU A 21 16.00 1.78 -9.59
N ASN A 22 16.48 1.66 -8.35
CA ASN A 22 15.82 0.82 -7.34
C ASN A 22 14.44 1.34 -6.93
N ALA A 23 14.20 2.66 -6.95
CA ALA A 23 12.90 3.23 -6.64
C ALA A 23 11.86 2.97 -7.75
N ILE A 24 12.28 2.92 -9.03
CA ILE A 24 11.37 2.69 -10.17
C ILE A 24 11.12 1.19 -10.45
N ARG A 25 12.01 0.29 -10.03
CA ARG A 25 11.87 -1.17 -10.19
C ARG A 25 10.54 -1.75 -9.68
N PRO A 26 10.01 -1.42 -8.48
CA PRO A 26 8.72 -1.95 -8.02
C PRO A 26 7.55 -1.54 -8.94
N PHE A 27 7.57 -0.33 -9.50
CA PHE A 27 6.57 0.13 -10.46
C PHE A 27 6.65 -0.65 -11.78
N ALA A 28 7.86 -0.89 -12.29
CA ALA A 28 8.09 -1.66 -13.51
C ALA A 28 7.74 -3.15 -13.37
N VAL A 29 7.98 -3.74 -12.19
CA VAL A 29 7.58 -5.13 -11.88
C VAL A 29 6.06 -5.23 -11.71
N GLY A 30 5.41 -4.22 -11.13
CA GLY A 30 3.95 -4.12 -11.02
C GLY A 30 3.23 -4.15 -12.38
N ARG A 31 3.84 -3.61 -13.45
CA ARG A 31 3.29 -3.69 -14.82
C ARG A 31 3.10 -5.13 -15.32
N ARG A 32 3.90 -6.10 -14.85
CA ARG A 32 3.67 -7.53 -15.16
C ARG A 32 2.55 -8.15 -14.34
N ALA A 33 2.27 -7.64 -13.13
CA ALA A 33 1.10 -8.06 -12.36
C ALA A 33 -0.20 -7.57 -13.02
N TRP A 34 -0.17 -6.42 -13.70
CA TRP A 34 -1.32 -5.88 -14.45
C TRP A 34 -1.65 -6.69 -15.72
N LEU A 35 -0.71 -7.51 -16.22
CA LEU A 35 -0.94 -8.41 -17.36
C LEU A 35 -1.92 -9.56 -17.03
N PHE A 36 -2.21 -9.81 -15.76
CA PHE A 36 -3.20 -10.83 -15.35
C PHE A 36 -4.60 -10.24 -15.10
N ALA A 37 -4.78 -8.94 -15.30
CA ALA A 37 -6.10 -8.34 -15.37
C ALA A 37 -6.66 -8.49 -16.80
N ASP A 38 -7.00 -9.73 -17.18
CA ASP A 38 -7.58 -10.08 -18.50
C ASP A 38 -8.95 -9.42 -18.72
N THR A 39 -9.53 -8.84 -17.66
CA THR A 39 -10.81 -8.12 -17.70
C THR A 39 -10.69 -6.74 -17.04
N PRO A 40 -11.43 -5.73 -17.51
CA PRO A 40 -11.48 -4.40 -16.89
C PRO A 40 -11.97 -4.45 -15.43
N ALA A 41 -12.83 -5.42 -15.10
CA ALA A 41 -13.26 -5.67 -13.74
C ALA A 41 -12.11 -6.15 -12.83
N GLY A 42 -11.27 -7.07 -13.32
CA GLY A 42 -10.08 -7.54 -12.60
C GLY A 42 -9.02 -6.45 -12.43
N ALA A 43 -8.86 -5.58 -13.43
CA ALA A 43 -7.98 -4.41 -13.36
C ALA A 43 -8.44 -3.45 -12.27
N ASN A 44 -9.74 -3.15 -12.23
CA ASN A 44 -10.33 -2.27 -11.23
C ASN A 44 -10.22 -2.87 -9.81
N ALA A 45 -10.55 -4.15 -9.64
CA ALA A 45 -10.42 -4.84 -8.36
C ALA A 45 -8.96 -4.83 -7.85
N SER A 46 -8.00 -5.05 -8.74
CA SER A 46 -6.57 -4.99 -8.39
C SER A 46 -6.13 -3.58 -8.01
N ALA A 47 -6.56 -2.56 -8.76
CA ALA A 47 -6.26 -1.15 -8.46
C ALA A 47 -6.81 -0.73 -7.10
N ILE A 48 -8.05 -1.14 -6.78
CA ILE A 48 -8.68 -0.91 -5.48
C ILE A 48 -7.88 -1.60 -4.36
N HIS A 49 -7.48 -2.86 -4.57
CA HIS A 49 -6.68 -3.60 -3.59
C HIS A 49 -5.33 -2.93 -3.30
N TYR A 50 -4.59 -2.54 -4.33
CA TYR A 50 -3.31 -1.84 -4.17
C TYR A 50 -3.49 -0.47 -3.51
N SER A 51 -4.52 0.28 -3.89
CA SER A 51 -4.83 1.59 -3.27
C SER A 51 -5.12 1.45 -1.77
N LEU A 52 -5.85 0.40 -1.36
CA LEU A 52 -6.11 0.08 0.04
C LEU A 52 -4.83 -0.27 0.82
N ILE A 53 -3.95 -1.08 0.23
CA ILE A 53 -2.66 -1.46 0.84
C ILE A 53 -1.76 -0.24 1.01
N GLU A 54 -1.65 0.62 -0.01
CA GLU A 54 -0.84 1.84 0.06
C GLU A 54 -1.40 2.82 1.09
N SER A 55 -2.73 2.96 1.16
CA SER A 55 -3.39 3.77 2.19
C SER A 55 -3.09 3.23 3.60
N ALA A 56 -3.19 1.91 3.81
CA ALA A 56 -2.85 1.28 5.10
C ALA A 56 -1.38 1.52 5.49
N LYS A 57 -0.45 1.42 4.54
CA LYS A 57 0.98 1.71 4.76
C LYS A 57 1.23 3.17 5.14
N ILE A 58 0.56 4.12 4.49
CA ILE A 58 0.67 5.55 4.82
C ILE A 58 0.19 5.81 6.25
N HIS A 59 -0.84 5.09 6.68
CA HIS A 59 -1.33 5.13 8.05
C HIS A 59 -0.55 4.23 9.01
N GLU A 60 0.61 3.68 8.64
CA GLU A 60 1.46 2.77 9.43
C GLU A 60 0.69 1.57 10.03
N LEU A 61 -0.36 1.12 9.35
CA LEU A 61 -1.10 -0.08 9.70
C LEU A 61 -0.43 -1.29 9.04
N GLU A 62 -0.43 -2.42 9.74
CA GLU A 62 -0.05 -3.69 9.14
C GLU A 62 -1.10 -4.07 8.08
N PRO A 63 -0.76 -4.09 6.77
CA PRO A 63 -1.76 -4.19 5.71
C PRO A 63 -2.59 -5.47 5.78
N TYR A 64 -1.98 -6.57 6.23
CA TYR A 64 -2.67 -7.85 6.33
C TYR A 64 -3.69 -7.84 7.48
N ALA A 65 -3.30 -7.30 8.64
CA ALA A 65 -4.18 -7.19 9.79
C ALA A 65 -5.38 -6.29 9.49
N TYR A 66 -5.14 -5.16 8.81
CA TYR A 66 -6.19 -4.24 8.38
C TYR A 66 -7.16 -4.88 7.39
N LEU A 67 -6.67 -5.50 6.31
CA LEU A 67 -7.53 -6.17 5.32
C LEU A 67 -8.37 -7.30 5.94
N ASN A 68 -7.78 -8.11 6.81
CA ASN A 68 -8.51 -9.18 7.49
C ASN A 68 -9.65 -8.63 8.36
N ALA A 69 -9.41 -7.54 9.09
CA ALA A 69 -10.44 -6.90 9.89
C ALA A 69 -11.53 -6.25 9.03
N VAL A 70 -11.17 -5.60 7.92
CA VAL A 70 -12.13 -5.01 6.98
C VAL A 70 -13.02 -6.10 6.36
N PHE A 71 -12.45 -7.21 5.88
CA PHE A 71 -13.24 -8.31 5.31
C PHE A 71 -14.17 -8.98 6.31
N LYS A 72 -13.74 -9.07 7.57
CA LYS A 72 -14.55 -9.57 8.68
C LYS A 72 -15.68 -8.60 9.06
N ALA A 73 -15.46 -7.29 8.94
CA ALA A 73 -16.39 -6.26 9.35
C ALA A 73 -17.40 -5.84 8.27
N LEU A 74 -17.03 -5.95 6.99
CA LEU A 74 -17.89 -5.66 5.83
C LEU A 74 -19.30 -6.27 5.90
N PRO A 75 -19.50 -7.56 6.25
CA PRO A 75 -20.85 -8.14 6.30
C PRO A 75 -21.74 -7.59 7.43
N TYR A 76 -21.18 -6.83 8.37
CA TYR A 76 -21.88 -6.23 9.51
C TYR A 76 -22.03 -4.70 9.38
N ALA A 77 -21.48 -4.12 8.31
CA ALA A 77 -21.47 -2.70 8.02
C ALA A 77 -22.65 -2.31 7.11
N ASP A 78 -23.86 -2.25 7.67
CA ASP A 78 -25.08 -1.88 6.93
C ASP A 78 -25.26 -0.36 6.72
N THR A 79 -24.44 0.45 7.38
CA THR A 79 -24.61 1.91 7.46
C THR A 79 -23.34 2.62 7.04
N VAL A 80 -23.46 3.78 6.39
CA VAL A 80 -22.31 4.56 5.88
C VAL A 80 -21.31 4.89 7.00
N GLU A 81 -21.80 5.22 8.19
CA GLU A 81 -20.99 5.53 9.38
C GLU A 81 -20.13 4.33 9.80
N LYS A 82 -20.67 3.11 9.73
CA LYS A 82 -19.92 1.87 10.02
C LYS A 82 -18.83 1.62 8.98
N ILE A 83 -19.04 2.04 7.73
CA ILE A 83 -18.02 1.92 6.67
C ILE A 83 -16.91 2.96 6.90
N GLU A 84 -17.26 4.15 7.37
CA GLU A 84 -16.28 5.19 7.71
C GLU A 84 -15.36 4.77 8.87
N ASP A 85 -15.87 4.02 9.84
CA ASP A 85 -15.07 3.43 10.92
C ASP A 85 -14.05 2.39 10.42
N LEU A 86 -14.31 1.76 9.27
CA LEU A 86 -13.40 0.78 8.67
C LEU A 86 -12.29 1.40 7.83
N LEU A 87 -12.30 2.72 7.65
CA LEU A 87 -11.29 3.42 6.88
C LEU A 87 -9.96 3.47 7.65
N PRO A 88 -8.82 3.46 6.92
CA PRO A 88 -7.51 3.22 7.53
C PRO A 88 -7.07 4.33 8.49
N TRP A 89 -7.70 5.51 8.46
CA TRP A 89 -7.45 6.58 9.43
C TRP A 89 -8.18 6.39 10.77
N ASN A 90 -9.35 5.74 10.80
CA ASN A 90 -10.10 5.49 12.03
C ASN A 90 -9.71 4.17 12.71
N PHE A 91 -9.15 3.23 11.94
CA PHE A 91 -8.78 1.91 12.43
C PHE A 91 -7.71 1.92 13.54
N LYS A 92 -6.83 2.93 13.58
CA LYS A 92 -5.82 3.10 14.64
C LYS A 92 -6.41 3.46 16.01
N ASN A 93 -7.58 4.09 16.06
CA ASN A 93 -8.06 4.76 17.26
C ASN A 93 -8.96 3.91 18.16
N SER A 94 -9.61 2.88 17.62
CA SER A 94 -10.29 1.82 18.40
C SER A 94 -10.91 0.83 17.43
N LYS A 95 -10.89 -0.47 17.73
CA LYS A 95 -11.74 -1.44 17.02
C LYS A 95 -13.19 -0.93 17.08
N PRO A 96 -13.95 -0.93 15.97
CA PRO A 96 -15.31 -0.42 15.96
C PRO A 96 -16.14 -1.10 17.05
N SER A 97 -16.79 -0.31 17.89
CA SER A 97 -17.55 -0.79 19.06
C SER A 97 -18.73 -1.69 18.69
N TRP A 98 -19.22 -1.58 17.46
CA TRP A 98 -20.29 -2.39 16.90
C TRP A 98 -19.83 -3.75 16.37
N LEU A 99 -18.52 -4.01 16.29
CA LEU A 99 -18.02 -5.31 15.85
C LEU A 99 -18.33 -6.37 16.92
N PRO A 100 -18.99 -7.48 16.58
CA PRO A 100 -19.32 -8.49 17.57
C PRO A 100 -18.05 -9.14 18.15
N PRO A 101 -18.04 -9.50 19.45
CA PRO A 101 -16.83 -9.87 20.19
C PRO A 101 -16.13 -11.15 19.70
N HIS A 102 -16.78 -11.96 18.87
CA HIS A 102 -16.18 -13.14 18.24
C HIS A 102 -15.38 -12.81 16.95
N VAL A 103 -15.45 -11.56 16.47
CA VAL A 103 -14.84 -11.09 15.22
C VAL A 103 -13.68 -10.10 15.48
N GLN A 104 -13.57 -9.57 16.69
CA GLN A 104 -12.58 -8.57 17.12
C GLN A 104 -11.14 -9.09 17.15
#